data_AF-A0A1I7KS47-F1
#
_entry.id   AF-A0A1I7KS47-F1
#
_cell.length_a   1.000
_cell.length_b   1.000
_cell.length_c   1.000
_cell.angle_alpha   90.00
_cell.angle_beta   90.00
_cell.angle_gamma   90.00
#
_symmetry.space_group_name_H-M   'P 1'
#
loop_
_entity.id
_entity.type
_entity.pdbx_description
1 polymer ?
#
loop_
_entity_poly.entity_id
_entity_poly.type
_entity_poly.pdbx_seq_one_letter_code
_entity_poly.pdbx_strand_id
1 'polypeptide(L)'
;MITKLAAPLLLAAGCAALAAPSYAQPAAFGGPKMLVHGNYCGPGNNAPLPPIDALDAACARHDACTPNGGLPSQACNLRLQREATLISRDPRQPQDVRSMAGLVAASATLIPTDPNARSVPASVSTNATQDAYAPALDRSAPAGLEDDADDSDAD
;
A
#
# COMPACT_ATOMS: atom_id res chain seq x y z
N MET A 1 -64.15 2.99 -30.93
CA MET A 1 -63.36 3.55 -29.81
C MET A 1 -62.50 2.45 -29.16
N ILE A 2 -61.41 1.98 -29.78
CA ILE A 2 -60.60 0.86 -29.23
C ILE A 2 -59.06 1.08 -29.29
N THR A 3 -58.55 2.13 -29.94
CA THR A 3 -57.10 2.27 -30.19
C THR A 3 -56.30 3.08 -29.15
N LYS A 4 -56.76 3.27 -27.91
CA LYS A 4 -56.09 4.17 -26.94
C LYS A 4 -55.47 3.54 -25.69
N LEU A 5 -55.44 2.21 -25.56
CA LEU A 5 -54.98 1.56 -24.30
C LEU A 5 -53.72 0.69 -24.42
N ALA A 6 -53.07 0.61 -25.59
CA ALA A 6 -51.91 -0.27 -25.78
C ALA A 6 -50.55 0.33 -25.36
N ALA A 7 -50.47 1.66 -25.18
CA ALA A 7 -49.19 2.35 -24.93
C ALA A 7 -48.60 2.17 -23.50
N PRO A 8 -49.37 2.10 -22.40
CA PRO A 8 -48.77 2.08 -21.06
C PRO A 8 -48.29 0.70 -20.62
N LEU A 9 -48.75 -0.39 -21.26
CA LEU A 9 -48.42 -1.76 -20.84
C LEU A 9 -47.04 -2.23 -21.31
N LEU A 10 -46.51 -1.66 -22.39
CA LEU A 10 -45.17 -1.96 -22.90
C LEU A 10 -44.05 -1.27 -22.12
N LEU A 11 -44.35 -0.20 -21.39
CA LEU A 11 -43.34 0.53 -20.62
C LEU A 11 -43.00 -0.15 -19.26
N ALA A 12 -43.97 -0.83 -18.65
CA ALA A 12 -43.77 -1.49 -17.34
C ALA A 12 -42.96 -2.81 -17.44
N ALA A 13 -43.01 -3.50 -18.57
CA ALA A 13 -42.25 -4.75 -18.79
C ALA A 13 -40.75 -4.51 -19.07
N GLY A 14 -40.37 -3.32 -19.53
CA GLY A 14 -38.97 -2.97 -19.82
C GLY A 14 -38.11 -2.75 -18.56
N CYS A 15 -38.70 -2.31 -17.46
CA CYS A 15 -37.95 -2.01 -16.23
C CYS A 15 -37.56 -3.25 -15.41
N ALA A 16 -38.27 -4.38 -15.54
CA ALA A 16 -37.96 -5.59 -14.79
C ALA A 16 -36.75 -6.37 -15.32
N ALA A 17 -36.31 -6.10 -16.56
CA ALA A 17 -35.16 -6.77 -17.18
C ALA A 17 -33.79 -6.21 -16.74
N LEU A 18 -33.75 -5.06 -16.05
CA LEU A 18 -32.52 -4.42 -15.58
C LEU A 18 -32.11 -4.83 -14.15
N ALA A 19 -32.90 -5.69 -13.50
CA ALA A 19 -32.64 -6.17 -12.14
C ALA A 19 -31.99 -7.58 -12.12
N ALA A 20 -31.21 -7.93 -13.15
CA ALA A 20 -30.43 -9.17 -13.11
C ALA A 20 -29.34 -9.04 -12.02
N PRO A 21 -29.24 -10.00 -11.06
CA PRO A 21 -28.17 -10.00 -10.10
C PRO A 21 -26.83 -10.09 -10.85
N SER A 22 -26.00 -9.06 -10.70
CA SER A 22 -24.64 -9.08 -11.24
C SER A 22 -23.82 -10.05 -10.40
N TYR A 23 -23.67 -11.29 -10.87
CA TYR A 23 -22.72 -12.23 -10.27
C TYR A 23 -21.31 -11.69 -10.52
N ALA A 24 -20.67 -11.19 -9.48
CA ALA A 24 -19.26 -10.82 -9.53
C ALA A 24 -18.47 -12.03 -10.05
N GLN A 25 -17.78 -11.85 -11.17
CA GLN A 25 -16.90 -12.88 -11.69
C GLN A 25 -15.77 -13.09 -10.68
N PRO A 26 -15.35 -14.34 -10.42
CA PRO A 26 -14.18 -14.57 -9.59
C PRO A 26 -13.00 -13.79 -10.18
N ALA A 27 -12.34 -12.99 -9.35
CA ALA A 27 -11.11 -12.32 -9.75
C ALA A 27 -10.11 -13.40 -10.14
N ALA A 28 -9.74 -13.47 -11.41
CA ALA A 28 -8.70 -14.37 -11.86
C ALA A 28 -7.35 -13.82 -11.38
N PHE A 29 -6.78 -14.41 -10.33
CA PHE A 29 -5.34 -14.35 -10.11
C PHE A 29 -4.67 -14.97 -11.34
N GLY A 30 -4.04 -14.15 -12.18
CA GLY A 30 -3.55 -14.54 -13.51
C GLY A 30 -4.41 -14.11 -14.70
N GLY A 31 -5.40 -13.24 -14.50
CA GLY A 31 -6.10 -12.54 -15.58
C GLY A 31 -5.22 -11.54 -16.34
N PRO A 32 -5.72 -10.88 -17.40
CA PRO A 32 -4.96 -9.89 -18.15
C PRO A 32 -4.49 -8.74 -17.23
N LYS A 33 -3.32 -8.18 -17.53
CA LYS A 33 -2.76 -7.03 -16.80
C LYS A 33 -3.68 -5.83 -16.93
N MET A 34 -4.02 -5.20 -15.82
CA MET A 34 -4.89 -4.03 -15.75
C MET A 34 -4.17 -2.89 -15.04
N LEU A 35 -3.22 -2.27 -15.74
CA LEU A 35 -2.40 -1.20 -15.18
C LEU A 35 -3.14 0.13 -15.27
N VAL A 36 -3.27 0.78 -14.12
CA VAL A 36 -3.80 2.13 -13.99
C VAL A 36 -2.70 3.16 -14.22
N HIS A 37 -1.45 2.78 -13.92
CA HIS A 37 -0.28 3.63 -14.08
C HIS A 37 1.00 2.82 -14.24
N GLY A 38 1.91 3.33 -15.07
CA GLY A 38 3.27 2.80 -15.22
C GLY A 38 3.31 1.31 -15.55
N ASN A 39 4.25 0.62 -14.91
CA ASN A 39 4.52 -0.80 -15.13
C ASN A 39 3.94 -1.71 -14.02
N TYR A 40 3.56 -1.15 -12.87
CA TYR A 40 3.27 -1.93 -11.66
C TYR A 40 1.98 -1.53 -10.93
N CYS A 41 1.38 -0.37 -11.21
CA CYS A 41 0.17 0.02 -10.47
C CYS A 41 -1.09 -0.63 -11.06
N GLY A 42 -1.45 -1.82 -10.59
CA GLY A 42 -2.71 -2.51 -10.91
C GLY A 42 -2.62 -4.03 -10.74
N PRO A 43 -3.69 -4.79 -11.05
CA PRO A 43 -3.60 -6.25 -11.13
C PRO A 43 -2.64 -6.70 -12.23
N GLY A 44 -1.60 -7.46 -11.84
CA GLY A 44 -0.50 -7.86 -12.71
C GLY A 44 0.53 -6.73 -12.93
N ASN A 45 1.63 -7.02 -13.62
CA ASN A 45 2.68 -6.02 -13.89
C ASN A 45 3.52 -6.33 -15.12
N ASN A 46 4.36 -5.37 -15.53
CA ASN A 46 5.30 -5.48 -16.63
C ASN A 46 6.72 -5.80 -16.18
N ALA A 47 6.88 -6.51 -15.04
CA ALA A 47 8.21 -6.98 -14.64
C ALA A 47 8.88 -7.75 -15.81
N PRO A 48 10.18 -7.54 -16.06
CA PRO A 48 11.15 -6.83 -15.21
C PRO A 48 11.41 -5.35 -15.61
N LEU A 49 10.50 -4.66 -16.31
CA LEU A 49 10.73 -3.27 -16.70
C LEU A 49 10.96 -2.36 -15.47
N PRO A 50 11.83 -1.33 -15.55
CA PRO A 50 12.03 -0.43 -14.43
C PRO A 50 10.75 0.40 -14.15
N PRO A 51 10.49 0.78 -12.89
CA PRO A 51 9.44 1.72 -12.58
C PRO A 51 9.70 3.07 -13.26
N ILE A 52 8.64 3.73 -13.74
CA ILE A 52 8.78 4.98 -14.51
C ILE A 52 8.80 6.23 -13.64
N ASP A 53 8.28 6.15 -12.40
CA ASP A 53 8.30 7.24 -11.43
C ASP A 53 8.24 6.72 -9.97
N ALA A 54 8.10 7.64 -9.01
CA ALA A 54 8.05 7.31 -7.59
C ALA A 54 6.82 6.49 -7.19
N LEU A 55 5.67 6.73 -7.82
CA LEU A 55 4.43 5.99 -7.54
C LEU A 55 4.52 4.57 -8.09
N ASP A 56 4.96 4.44 -9.34
CA ASP A 56 5.20 3.14 -9.98
C ASP A 56 6.22 2.32 -9.18
N ALA A 57 7.24 2.96 -8.60
CA ALA A 57 8.22 2.29 -7.74
C ALA A 57 7.61 1.80 -6.41
N ALA A 58 6.62 2.51 -5.86
CA ALA A 58 5.88 2.04 -4.69
C ALA A 58 5.00 0.82 -5.02
N CYS A 59 4.32 0.86 -6.17
CA CYS A 59 3.57 -0.28 -6.68
C CYS A 59 4.47 -1.50 -6.95
N ALA A 60 5.65 -1.31 -7.54
CA ALA A 60 6.61 -2.40 -7.75
C ALA A 60 7.06 -3.07 -6.45
N ARG A 61 7.25 -2.30 -5.37
CA ARG A 61 7.57 -2.84 -4.04
C ARG A 61 6.38 -3.58 -3.40
N HIS A 62 5.16 -3.15 -3.68
CA HIS A 62 3.94 -3.85 -3.24
C HIS A 62 3.78 -5.19 -3.94
N ASP A 63 3.99 -5.24 -5.26
CA ASP A 63 3.98 -6.49 -6.03
C ASP A 63 5.05 -7.46 -5.56
N ALA A 64 6.27 -6.98 -5.33
CA ALA A 64 7.38 -7.78 -4.80
C ALA A 64 7.12 -8.29 -3.36
N CYS A 65 6.23 -7.64 -2.61
CA CYS A 65 5.77 -8.11 -1.30
C CYS A 65 4.89 -9.37 -1.42
N THR A 66 4.44 -9.71 -2.64
CA THR A 66 3.55 -10.83 -2.95
C THR A 66 4.16 -11.73 -4.05
N PRO A 67 5.33 -12.34 -3.82
CA PRO A 67 6.16 -12.95 -4.88
C PRO A 67 5.51 -14.13 -5.61
N ASN A 68 4.48 -14.75 -5.01
CA ASN A 68 3.78 -15.89 -5.62
C ASN A 68 2.59 -15.47 -6.51
N GLY A 69 2.38 -14.16 -6.73
CA GLY A 69 1.26 -13.65 -7.53
C GLY A 69 -0.12 -13.85 -6.90
N GLY A 70 -0.15 -14.18 -5.60
CA GLY A 70 -1.38 -14.33 -4.80
C GLY A 70 -1.91 -12.99 -4.28
N LEU A 71 -2.76 -13.04 -3.26
CA LEU A 71 -3.21 -11.83 -2.58
C LEU A 71 -2.11 -11.26 -1.66
N PRO A 72 -1.96 -9.92 -1.60
CA PRO A 72 -1.04 -9.30 -0.67
C PRO A 72 -1.47 -9.53 0.78
N SER A 73 -0.51 -9.47 1.71
CA SER A 73 -0.84 -9.38 3.13
C SER A 73 -1.36 -7.97 3.47
N GLN A 74 -2.08 -7.84 4.59
CA GLN A 74 -2.48 -6.52 5.10
C GLN A 74 -1.27 -5.60 5.34
N ALA A 75 -0.14 -6.15 5.77
CA ALA A 75 1.08 -5.38 5.98
C ALA A 75 1.63 -4.79 4.66
N CYS A 76 1.56 -5.55 3.55
CA CYS A 76 1.93 -5.06 2.22
C CYS A 76 1.02 -3.90 1.81
N ASN A 77 -0.30 -4.04 1.98
CA ASN A 77 -1.27 -3.00 1.65
C ASN A 77 -1.06 -1.71 2.46
N LEU A 78 -0.81 -1.84 3.77
CA LEU A 78 -0.50 -0.70 4.64
C LEU A 78 0.82 -0.01 4.26
N ARG A 79 1.82 -0.77 3.79
CA ARG A 79 3.06 -0.19 3.27
C ARG A 79 2.80 0.62 2.01
N LEU A 80 2.04 0.08 1.05
CA LEU A 80 1.65 0.81 -0.16
C LEU A 80 0.92 2.10 0.18
N GLN A 81 -0.06 2.04 1.08
CA GLN A 81 -0.80 3.21 1.55
C GLN A 81 0.13 4.31 2.06
N ARG A 82 1.08 3.96 2.94
CA ARG A 82 2.02 4.93 3.53
C ARG A 82 2.92 5.55 2.46
N GLU A 83 3.51 4.75 1.59
CA GLU A 83 4.40 5.25 0.54
C GLU A 83 3.65 6.17 -0.44
N ALA A 84 2.46 5.77 -0.91
CA ALA A 84 1.64 6.59 -1.79
C ALA A 84 1.14 7.88 -1.11
N THR A 85 0.87 7.85 0.21
CA THR A 85 0.52 9.06 0.98
C THR A 85 1.66 10.07 0.99
N LEU A 86 2.91 9.62 1.16
CA LEU A 86 4.08 10.50 1.12
C LEU A 86 4.26 11.12 -0.27
N ILE A 87 4.10 10.31 -1.33
CA ILE A 87 4.23 10.76 -2.73
C ILE A 87 3.16 11.79 -3.08
N SER A 88 1.89 11.58 -2.66
CA SER A 88 0.81 12.54 -2.95
C SER A 88 1.03 13.93 -2.33
N ARG A 89 1.79 14.00 -1.24
CA ARG A 89 2.12 15.24 -0.52
C ARG A 89 3.45 15.87 -0.95
N ASP A 90 4.27 15.18 -1.74
CA ASP A 90 5.58 15.68 -2.16
C ASP A 90 5.43 16.73 -3.29
N PRO A 91 5.76 18.01 -3.04
CA PRO A 91 5.59 19.07 -4.03
C PRO A 91 6.55 18.95 -5.22
N ARG A 92 7.58 18.10 -5.12
CA ARG A 92 8.53 17.85 -6.22
C ARG A 92 7.98 16.87 -7.26
N GLN A 93 6.89 16.16 -6.93
CA GLN A 93 6.26 15.21 -7.85
C GLN A 93 5.30 15.95 -8.80
N PRO A 94 5.20 15.51 -10.07
CA PRO A 94 4.18 16.00 -11.00
C PRO A 94 2.76 15.90 -10.43
N GLN A 95 1.89 16.86 -10.76
CA GLN A 95 0.55 16.96 -10.16
C GLN A 95 -0.33 15.72 -10.44
N ASP A 96 -0.22 15.14 -11.62
CA ASP A 96 -0.87 13.89 -12.02
C ASP A 96 -0.40 12.71 -11.17
N VAL A 97 0.93 12.55 -10.98
CA VAL A 97 1.52 11.53 -10.10
C VAL A 97 1.01 11.70 -8.67
N ARG A 98 0.98 12.93 -8.16
CA ARG A 98 0.48 13.22 -6.81
C ARG A 98 -0.99 12.86 -6.64
N SER A 99 -1.83 13.21 -7.61
CA SER A 99 -3.27 12.95 -7.59
C SER A 99 -3.56 11.46 -7.61
N MET A 100 -2.85 10.74 -8.46
CA MET A 100 -2.96 9.28 -8.58
C MET A 100 -2.41 8.56 -7.37
N ALA A 101 -1.30 9.04 -6.78
CA ALA A 101 -0.80 8.53 -5.52
C ALA A 101 -1.83 8.72 -4.38
N GLY A 102 -2.58 9.82 -4.40
CA GLY A 102 -3.69 10.04 -3.47
C GLY A 102 -4.79 8.99 -3.62
N LEU A 103 -5.17 8.67 -4.87
CA LEU A 103 -6.14 7.61 -5.15
C LEU A 103 -5.63 6.23 -4.71
N VAL A 104 -4.38 5.89 -5.05
CA VAL A 104 -3.74 4.62 -4.64
C VAL A 104 -3.67 4.52 -3.12
N ALA A 105 -3.31 5.60 -2.42
CA ALA A 105 -3.29 5.62 -0.96
C ALA A 105 -4.67 5.37 -0.34
N ALA A 106 -5.72 5.97 -0.92
CA ALA A 106 -7.09 5.80 -0.43
C ALA A 106 -7.63 4.39 -0.68
N SER A 107 -7.25 3.74 -1.79
CA SER A 107 -7.75 2.41 -2.15
C SER A 107 -6.90 1.25 -1.64
N ALA A 108 -5.65 1.49 -1.25
CA ALA A 108 -4.71 0.43 -0.85
C ALA A 108 -5.24 -0.48 0.27
N THR A 109 -6.01 0.05 1.22
CA THR A 109 -6.61 -0.73 2.31
C THR A 109 -7.87 -1.50 1.92
N LEU A 110 -8.41 -1.26 0.73
CA LEU A 110 -9.57 -1.98 0.18
C LEU A 110 -9.13 -3.17 -0.69
N ILE A 111 -7.83 -3.29 -0.98
CA ILE A 111 -7.29 -4.43 -1.71
C ILE A 111 -7.52 -5.68 -0.86
N PRO A 112 -8.16 -6.75 -1.41
CA PRO A 112 -8.34 -8.00 -0.68
C PRO A 112 -7.00 -8.53 -0.17
N THR A 113 -7.02 -9.18 0.99
CA THR A 113 -5.81 -9.73 1.61
C THR A 113 -5.94 -11.24 1.75
N ASP A 114 -4.83 -11.96 1.66
CA ASP A 114 -4.79 -13.36 2.10
C ASP A 114 -4.77 -13.40 3.65
N PRO A 115 -5.82 -13.93 4.31
CA PRO A 115 -5.85 -14.05 5.77
C PRO A 115 -4.78 -15.01 6.32
N ASN A 116 -4.23 -15.88 5.47
CA ASN A 116 -3.18 -16.83 5.82
C ASN A 116 -1.78 -16.37 5.40
N ALA A 117 -1.64 -15.20 4.76
CA ALA A 117 -0.35 -14.60 4.50
C ALA A 117 0.28 -14.16 5.82
N ARG A 118 0.87 -15.13 6.53
CA ARG A 118 1.72 -14.87 7.68
C ARG A 118 2.79 -13.88 7.25
N SER A 119 2.91 -12.80 8.00
CA SER A 119 4.03 -11.88 7.91
C SER A 119 5.27 -12.68 8.27
N VAL A 120 5.97 -13.23 7.29
CA VAL A 120 7.32 -13.74 7.54
C VAL A 120 8.14 -12.48 7.77
N PRO A 121 8.69 -12.25 8.98
CA PRO A 121 9.61 -11.15 9.15
C PRO A 121 10.70 -11.33 8.10
N ALA A 122 11.00 -10.26 7.34
CA ALA A 122 12.13 -10.29 6.44
C ALA A 122 13.32 -10.75 7.27
N SER A 123 13.84 -11.94 6.98
CA SER A 123 15.06 -12.42 7.58
C SER A 123 16.15 -11.47 7.09
N VAL A 124 16.46 -10.48 7.91
CA VAL A 124 17.63 -9.64 7.71
C VAL A 124 18.80 -10.58 7.87
N SER A 125 19.31 -11.09 6.74
CA SER A 125 20.60 -11.73 6.71
C SER A 125 21.62 -10.62 6.91
N THR A 126 21.89 -10.29 8.18
CA THR A 126 23.15 -9.66 8.53
C THR A 126 24.19 -10.74 8.32
N ASN A 127 24.70 -10.89 7.10
CA ASN A 127 26.08 -11.32 6.94
C ASN A 127 26.92 -10.21 7.54
N ALA A 128 27.02 -10.26 8.87
CA ALA A 128 28.02 -9.58 9.62
C ALA A 128 29.35 -10.14 9.10
N THR A 129 30.00 -9.40 8.21
CA THR A 129 31.45 -9.31 8.25
C THR A 129 31.81 -8.76 9.63
N GLN A 130 31.83 -9.65 10.62
CA GLN A 130 32.68 -9.53 11.78
C GLN A 130 34.11 -9.55 11.25
N ASP A 131 34.62 -8.38 10.88
CA ASP A 131 35.99 -7.95 11.11
C ASP A 131 36.24 -6.60 10.44
N ALA A 132 36.81 -5.70 11.23
CA ALA A 132 37.31 -4.36 10.86
C ALA A 132 36.27 -3.24 10.68
N TYR A 133 35.77 -2.69 11.80
CA TYR A 133 35.98 -1.27 12.16
C TYR A 133 35.44 -1.00 13.57
N ALA A 134 36.29 -1.12 14.59
CA ALA A 134 36.03 -0.49 15.88
C ALA A 134 36.67 0.91 15.85
N PRO A 135 35.92 2.02 15.95
CA PRO A 135 36.52 3.30 16.27
C PRO A 135 36.86 3.27 17.76
N ALA A 136 38.14 3.41 18.10
CA ALA A 136 38.57 3.64 19.46
C ALA A 136 37.96 4.98 19.93
N LEU A 137 36.96 4.92 20.80
CA LEU A 137 36.50 6.07 21.56
C LEU A 137 37.38 6.18 22.79
N ASP A 138 38.41 7.02 22.67
CA ASP A 138 39.16 7.56 23.80
C ASP A 138 38.19 8.34 24.71
N ARG A 139 37.90 7.78 25.88
CA ARG A 139 37.02 8.39 26.88
C ARG A 139 37.88 9.13 27.90
N SER A 140 38.27 10.35 27.55
CA SER A 140 38.71 11.33 28.54
C SER A 140 37.46 11.91 29.25
N ALA A 141 37.34 11.62 30.55
CA ALA A 141 36.27 12.13 31.42
C ALA A 141 36.55 13.58 31.85
N PRO A 142 35.50 14.38 32.12
CA PRO A 142 35.61 15.51 33.03
C PRO A 142 34.85 15.28 34.34
N ALA A 143 35.59 15.55 35.42
CA ALA A 143 35.21 16.10 36.73
C ALA A 143 33.82 15.78 37.31
N GLY A 144 33.85 15.10 38.47
CA GLY A 144 32.80 15.20 39.47
C GLY A 144 32.82 16.58 40.12
N LEU A 145 31.63 17.07 40.45
CA LEU A 145 31.36 18.03 41.50
C LEU A 145 30.08 17.55 42.20
N GLU A 146 30.20 17.45 43.51
CA GLU A 146 29.38 16.68 44.44
C GLU A 146 28.01 17.32 44.74
N ASP A 147 27.12 16.44 45.17
CA ASP A 147 25.75 16.66 45.62
C ASP A 147 25.66 17.64 46.82
N ASP A 148 24.85 18.68 46.69
CA ASP A 148 24.23 19.39 47.82
C ASP A 148 22.76 19.00 47.89
N ALA A 149 22.41 18.09 48.80
CA ALA A 149 21.04 17.82 49.21
C ALA A 149 20.94 17.97 50.74
N ASP A 150 20.55 19.19 51.11
CA ASP A 150 19.63 19.58 52.17
C ASP A 150 18.94 18.42 52.91
N ASP A 151 19.20 18.29 54.23
CA ASP A 151 18.31 17.58 55.14
C ASP A 151 18.03 18.44 56.37
N SER A 152 16.76 18.49 56.73
CA SER A 152 16.11 19.46 57.59
C SER A 152 15.78 18.86 58.97
N ASP A 153 15.83 19.74 59.98
CA ASP A 153 15.07 19.72 61.25
C ASP A 153 15.13 18.51 62.21
N ALA A 154 15.52 18.76 63.47
CA ALA A 154 14.58 18.78 64.62
C ALA A 154 15.30 18.91 65.99
N ASP A 155 14.81 19.88 66.77
CA ASP A 155 14.71 20.02 68.25
C ASP A 155 15.88 19.64 69.19
#